data_AF-A0A915MFW4-F1
#
_entry.id   AF-A0A915MFW4-F1
#
_cell.length_a   1.000
_cell.length_b   1.000
_cell.length_c   1.000
_cell.angle_alpha   90.00
_cell.angle_beta   90.00
_cell.angle_gamma   90.00
#
_symmetry.space_group_name_H-M   'P 1'
#
loop_
_entity.id
_entity.type
_entity.pdbx_description
1 polymer ?
#
loop_
_entity_poly.entity_id
_entity_poly.type
_entity_poly.pdbx_seq_one_letter_code
_entity_poly.pdbx_strand_id
1 'polypeptide(L)'
;MVLSEFKVSAARYRRQYPQNIQNPEVYSTFTFDQNAQPPSPTTQQRPQFTAYNEAYAKRLLALAAAAYSYTPPNGCERRWMPDTRLWSSVNQTCDALESTCSSYTVVSDQRCELIIVFRGTKTKEQLFLEGWQSLQPGVDFDGIGMVNKYFLRAFNTLWPSVKEALEDPRHSGYKVTFTGHSLGGALASLASARTVKAEIRRSDQVQLYTFGQPRVGNADFAFAHDNLVPTSFRVVHRMDIVPHMPACDKTDNWPGVRPNDDSKPCDRHGKGKAYHHGTEIWYPYGMKVGDPFYECLGEPKNEDFTCSDSLSFEVSKYKTYISDHRHYFDHKVPRFGKLGCDPAKKALEEAEKLELETNGSEPTKKSGGFFSNLLGKVKSLGKLMRIL
;
A
#
# COMPACT_ATOMS: atom_id res chain seq x y z
N MET A 1 32.79 -37.44 -29.29
CA MET A 1 33.27 -36.06 -29.56
C MET A 1 32.32 -35.46 -30.60
N VAL A 2 31.29 -34.73 -30.18
CA VAL A 2 31.27 -33.27 -29.95
C VAL A 2 31.56 -32.46 -31.22
N LEU A 3 30.45 -31.97 -31.80
CA LEU A 3 30.15 -30.61 -32.28
C LEU A 3 31.28 -29.71 -32.81
N SER A 4 31.02 -29.09 -33.98
CA SER A 4 31.36 -27.69 -34.23
C SER A 4 30.42 -27.05 -35.28
N GLU A 5 29.67 -26.04 -34.82
CA GLU A 5 29.49 -24.69 -35.37
C GLU A 5 29.09 -24.47 -36.85
N PHE A 6 27.97 -23.76 -37.03
CA PHE A 6 27.82 -22.79 -38.11
C PHE A 6 27.46 -21.40 -37.54
N LYS A 7 28.25 -20.41 -37.97
CA LYS A 7 28.10 -18.97 -37.75
C LYS A 7 27.34 -18.30 -38.90
N VAL A 8 27.05 -17.00 -38.66
CA VAL A 8 26.88 -15.86 -39.61
C VAL A 8 25.44 -15.59 -40.04
N SER A 9 24.93 -14.35 -40.20
CA SER A 9 25.15 -12.99 -39.68
C SER A 9 24.21 -12.06 -40.47
N ALA A 10 23.56 -11.12 -39.78
CA ALA A 10 23.14 -9.77 -40.20
C ALA A 10 22.40 -9.52 -41.54
N ALA A 11 21.24 -8.84 -41.46
CA ALA A 11 21.14 -7.42 -41.84
C ALA A 11 19.71 -6.82 -41.77
N ARG A 12 19.67 -5.60 -41.22
CA ARG A 12 18.80 -4.44 -41.54
C ARG A 12 17.28 -4.50 -41.28
N TYR A 13 16.83 -3.61 -40.39
CA TYR A 13 16.02 -2.45 -40.81
C TYR A 13 16.19 -1.26 -39.84
N ARG A 14 16.23 -0.04 -40.38
CA ARG A 14 16.47 1.24 -39.69
C ARG A 14 15.40 2.23 -40.17
N ARG A 15 14.70 2.93 -39.25
CA ARG A 15 14.24 4.35 -39.26
C ARG A 15 13.17 4.55 -38.17
N GLN A 16 13.48 5.28 -37.09
CA GLN A 16 13.27 6.73 -36.83
C GLN A 16 11.79 7.07 -36.56
N TYR A 17 11.39 7.52 -35.36
CA TYR A 17 11.55 8.88 -34.79
C TYR A 17 11.33 8.87 -33.23
N PRO A 18 11.59 9.95 -32.44
CA PRO A 18 12.71 10.01 -31.47
C PRO A 18 12.35 10.38 -30.00
N GLN A 19 13.32 10.16 -29.09
CA GLN A 19 13.72 10.95 -27.88
C GLN A 19 12.60 11.53 -26.98
N ASN A 20 12.42 11.15 -25.71
CA ASN A 20 13.28 11.48 -24.55
C ASN A 20 12.51 11.01 -23.28
N ILE A 21 13.02 10.43 -22.19
CA ILE A 21 14.25 9.76 -21.77
C ILE A 21 13.73 8.63 -20.86
N GLN A 22 13.69 7.40 -21.35
CA GLN A 22 13.61 6.20 -20.52
C GLN A 22 14.98 5.55 -20.65
N ASN A 23 15.75 5.53 -19.57
CA ASN A 23 16.98 4.76 -19.51
C ASN A 23 16.57 3.29 -19.25
N PRO A 24 16.65 2.36 -20.21
CA PRO A 24 16.15 0.99 -20.05
C PRO A 24 17.19 0.04 -19.45
N GLU A 25 18.37 0.54 -19.06
CA GLU A 25 19.36 -0.27 -18.37
C GLU A 25 19.15 -0.19 -16.87
N VAL A 26 19.40 -1.31 -16.18
CA VAL A 26 19.24 -1.56 -14.73
C VAL A 26 17.86 -2.14 -14.31
N TYR A 27 17.44 -3.22 -14.99
CA TYR A 27 16.60 -4.29 -14.43
C TYR A 27 17.43 -5.57 -14.14
N SER A 28 18.62 -5.43 -13.55
CA SER A 28 19.45 -6.56 -13.11
C SER A 28 19.69 -6.41 -11.60
N THR A 29 18.98 -7.15 -10.76
CA THR A 29 19.45 -8.47 -10.27
C THR A 29 18.35 -9.51 -10.08
N PHE A 30 17.15 -9.32 -10.64
CA PHE A 30 16.21 -10.42 -10.87
C PHE A 30 16.25 -10.79 -12.35
N THR A 31 16.95 -11.87 -12.71
CA THR A 31 16.61 -12.60 -13.93
C THR A 31 15.27 -13.29 -13.72
N PHE A 32 14.18 -12.52 -13.84
CA PHE A 32 13.04 -13.08 -14.55
C PHE A 32 13.54 -13.27 -15.98
N ASP A 33 13.42 -14.49 -16.51
CA ASP A 33 13.74 -14.75 -17.90
C ASP A 33 13.00 -13.73 -18.77
N GLN A 34 13.73 -12.76 -19.32
CA GLN A 34 13.17 -11.73 -20.20
C GLN A 34 12.76 -12.34 -21.56
N ASN A 35 13.15 -13.60 -21.83
CA ASN A 35 12.67 -14.41 -22.95
C ASN A 35 11.49 -15.31 -22.56
N ALA A 36 11.06 -15.34 -21.29
CA ALA A 36 9.78 -15.93 -20.95
C ALA A 36 8.72 -15.07 -21.61
N GLN A 37 8.18 -15.58 -22.71
CA GLN A 37 6.99 -15.02 -23.33
C GLN A 37 5.96 -14.80 -22.22
N PRO A 38 5.28 -13.63 -22.18
CA PRO A 38 4.08 -13.53 -21.36
C PRO A 38 3.19 -14.73 -21.70
N PRO A 39 2.58 -15.40 -20.70
CA PRO A 39 1.73 -16.55 -20.98
C PRO A 39 0.76 -16.16 -22.09
N SER A 40 0.67 -17.02 -23.11
CA SER A 40 -0.20 -16.82 -24.25
C SER A 40 -1.61 -16.42 -23.79
N PRO A 41 -2.33 -15.57 -24.54
CA PRO A 41 -3.63 -15.01 -24.15
C PRO A 41 -4.77 -16.04 -24.07
N THR A 42 -4.45 -17.33 -23.96
CA THR A 42 -5.33 -18.36 -23.43
C THR A 42 -5.43 -18.23 -21.92
N THR A 43 -6.49 -17.55 -21.50
CA THR A 43 -6.93 -17.28 -20.13
C THR A 43 -7.01 -18.55 -19.30
N GLN A 44 -5.93 -18.94 -18.63
CA GLN A 44 -6.00 -19.67 -17.38
C GLN A 44 -5.51 -18.72 -16.29
N GLN A 45 -6.47 -18.04 -15.65
CA GLN A 45 -6.20 -17.39 -14.37
C GLN A 45 -5.59 -18.46 -13.47
N ARG A 46 -4.47 -18.14 -12.81
CA ARG A 46 -3.91 -19.04 -11.79
C ARG A 46 -5.01 -19.38 -10.78
N PRO A 47 -5.03 -20.61 -10.23
CA PRO A 47 -5.98 -20.94 -9.18
C PRO A 47 -5.88 -19.89 -8.06
N GLN A 48 -7.00 -19.26 -7.72
CA GLN A 48 -7.11 -18.47 -6.49
C GLN A 48 -7.24 -19.47 -5.35
N PHE A 49 -6.33 -19.38 -4.39
CA PHE A 49 -6.33 -20.19 -3.18
C PHE A 49 -7.04 -19.47 -2.03
N THR A 50 -7.19 -18.16 -2.14
CA THR A 50 -7.93 -17.31 -1.19
C THR A 50 -9.30 -16.87 -1.73
N ALA A 51 -10.07 -16.19 -0.89
CA ALA A 51 -11.34 -15.56 -1.27
C ALA A 51 -11.16 -14.11 -1.78
N TYR A 52 -9.97 -13.71 -2.21
CA TYR A 52 -9.71 -12.37 -2.72
C TYR A 52 -10.56 -12.07 -3.96
N ASN A 53 -11.32 -10.98 -3.91
CA ASN A 53 -12.16 -10.54 -5.02
C ASN A 53 -11.62 -9.23 -5.61
N GLU A 54 -10.93 -9.30 -6.75
CA GLU A 54 -10.35 -8.14 -7.42
C GLU A 54 -11.40 -7.09 -7.80
N ALA A 55 -12.56 -7.51 -8.32
CA ALA A 55 -13.62 -6.59 -8.73
C ALA A 55 -14.16 -5.80 -7.53
N TYR A 56 -14.27 -6.45 -6.38
CA TYR A 56 -14.64 -5.80 -5.13
C TYR A 56 -13.51 -4.90 -4.61
N ALA A 57 -12.25 -5.35 -4.68
CA ALA A 57 -11.09 -4.54 -4.34
C ALA A 57 -11.00 -3.24 -5.18
N LYS A 58 -11.31 -3.28 -6.49
CA LYS A 58 -11.38 -2.08 -7.35
C LYS A 58 -12.42 -1.07 -6.86
N ARG A 59 -13.59 -1.53 -6.43
CA ARG A 59 -14.64 -0.66 -5.85
C ARG A 59 -14.19 -0.08 -4.51
N LEU A 60 -13.55 -0.88 -3.66
CA LEU A 60 -13.01 -0.42 -2.38
C LEU A 60 -11.87 0.58 -2.56
N LEU A 61 -11.02 0.41 -3.58
CA LEU A 61 -10.01 1.42 -3.92
C LEU A 61 -10.66 2.75 -4.28
N ALA A 62 -11.73 2.75 -5.07
CA ALA A 62 -12.45 3.99 -5.39
C ALA A 62 -12.98 4.68 -4.14
N LEU A 63 -13.52 3.92 -3.18
CA LEU A 63 -13.92 4.47 -1.88
C LEU A 63 -12.71 4.99 -1.07
N ALA A 64 -11.61 4.23 -0.99
CA ALA A 64 -10.38 4.68 -0.32
C ALA A 64 -9.80 5.97 -0.97
N ALA A 65 -9.84 6.07 -2.29
CA ALA A 65 -9.48 7.25 -3.05
C ALA A 65 -10.37 8.44 -2.70
N ALA A 66 -11.69 8.23 -2.63
CA ALA A 66 -12.67 9.25 -2.28
C ALA A 66 -12.39 9.95 -0.95
N ALA A 67 -11.76 9.25 -0.01
CA ALA A 67 -11.35 9.79 1.27
C ALA A 67 -10.39 11.00 1.13
N TYR A 68 -9.63 11.10 0.04
CA TYR A 68 -8.72 12.22 -0.24
C TYR A 68 -9.41 13.49 -0.78
N SER A 69 -10.70 13.40 -1.14
CA SER A 69 -11.47 14.55 -1.59
C SER A 69 -11.73 15.57 -0.47
N TYR A 70 -12.24 16.74 -0.84
CA TYR A 70 -12.61 17.76 0.15
C TYR A 70 -13.88 17.37 0.93
N THR A 71 -14.84 16.74 0.25
CA THR A 71 -16.09 16.24 0.82
C THR A 71 -16.28 14.74 0.54
N PRO A 72 -15.53 13.85 1.21
CA PRO A 72 -15.68 12.40 1.03
C PRO A 72 -17.11 11.95 1.33
N PRO A 73 -17.70 11.04 0.52
CA PRO A 73 -17.12 10.28 -0.60
C PRO A 73 -17.18 10.94 -1.99
N ASN A 74 -17.62 12.19 -2.12
CA ASN A 74 -17.56 12.98 -3.36
C ASN A 74 -18.18 12.30 -4.60
N GLY A 75 -19.23 11.48 -4.41
CA GLY A 75 -19.94 10.79 -5.50
C GLY A 75 -19.26 9.51 -6.00
N CYS A 76 -18.08 9.17 -5.48
CA CYS A 76 -17.41 7.90 -5.79
C CYS A 76 -18.27 6.69 -5.39
N GLU A 77 -18.94 6.76 -4.25
CA GLU A 77 -19.87 5.77 -3.74
C GLU A 77 -21.01 5.52 -4.73
N ARG A 78 -21.66 6.57 -5.23
CA ARG A 78 -22.76 6.44 -6.20
C ARG A 78 -22.31 5.83 -7.53
N ARG A 79 -21.06 6.07 -7.92
CA ARG A 79 -20.51 5.58 -9.19
C ARG A 79 -20.07 4.12 -9.11
N TRP A 80 -19.41 3.73 -8.02
CA TRP A 80 -18.79 2.42 -7.88
C TRP A 80 -19.63 1.43 -7.08
N MET A 81 -20.56 1.93 -6.27
CA MET A 81 -21.49 1.17 -5.43
C MET A 81 -22.85 1.89 -5.35
N PRO A 82 -23.62 1.95 -6.44
CA PRO A 82 -24.83 2.80 -6.57
C PRO A 82 -25.94 2.51 -5.56
N ASP A 83 -25.95 1.33 -4.96
CA ASP A 83 -26.88 0.89 -3.92
C ASP A 83 -26.45 1.32 -2.50
N THR A 84 -25.36 2.10 -2.37
CA THR A 84 -24.88 2.61 -1.08
C THR A 84 -25.37 4.02 -0.79
N ARG A 85 -25.52 4.31 0.51
CA ARG A 85 -25.74 5.66 1.05
C ARG A 85 -24.66 6.02 2.06
N LEU A 86 -24.32 7.30 2.15
CA LEU A 86 -23.46 7.82 3.21
C LEU A 86 -24.18 7.70 4.56
N TRP A 87 -23.52 7.12 5.55
CA TRP A 87 -23.99 7.05 6.94
C TRP A 87 -23.36 8.15 7.79
N SER A 88 -22.03 8.29 7.76
CA SER A 88 -21.31 9.39 8.39
C SER A 88 -20.06 9.75 7.60
N SER A 89 -19.56 10.97 7.82
CA SER A 89 -18.27 11.44 7.35
C SER A 89 -17.70 12.36 8.41
N VAL A 90 -16.49 12.09 8.87
CA VAL A 90 -15.81 12.85 9.92
C VAL A 90 -14.43 13.27 9.46
N ASN A 91 -14.05 14.49 9.81
CA ASN A 91 -12.73 15.06 9.55
C ASN A 91 -12.29 15.80 10.81
N GLN A 92 -11.26 15.28 11.47
CA GLN A 92 -10.81 15.71 12.80
C GLN A 92 -9.32 16.00 12.79
N THR A 93 -8.86 16.96 13.58
CA THR A 93 -7.41 17.19 13.78
C THR A 93 -6.83 16.04 14.62
N CYS A 94 -5.76 15.40 14.16
CA CYS A 94 -5.26 14.16 14.75
C CYS A 94 -3.76 14.14 15.10
N ASP A 95 -2.97 15.12 14.65
CA ASP A 95 -1.57 15.25 15.05
C ASP A 95 -1.23 16.66 15.59
N ALA A 96 -0.04 16.77 16.18
CA ALA A 96 0.47 18.01 16.79
C ALA A 96 0.87 19.07 15.75
N LEU A 97 0.83 18.73 14.45
CA LEU A 97 1.11 19.62 13.33
C LEU A 97 -0.19 20.10 12.64
N GLU A 98 -1.33 19.96 13.33
CA GLU A 98 -2.67 20.29 12.83
C GLU A 98 -3.11 19.51 11.58
N SER A 99 -2.48 18.36 11.28
CA SER A 99 -2.98 17.51 10.21
C SER A 99 -4.32 16.92 10.59
N THR A 100 -5.22 16.87 9.62
CA THR A 100 -6.51 16.21 9.78
C THR A 100 -6.39 14.71 9.50
N CYS A 101 -7.21 13.93 10.17
CA CYS A 101 -7.55 12.55 9.87
C CYS A 101 -9.04 12.51 9.53
N SER A 102 -9.43 11.64 8.61
CA SER A 102 -10.83 11.50 8.24
C SER A 102 -11.21 10.05 8.00
N SER A 103 -12.44 9.72 8.39
CA SER A 103 -13.11 8.49 8.01
C SER A 103 -14.53 8.79 7.56
N TYR A 104 -15.10 7.88 6.81
CA TYR A 104 -16.52 7.91 6.49
C TYR A 104 -17.04 6.48 6.38
N THR A 105 -18.35 6.33 6.57
CA THR A 105 -19.02 5.03 6.48
C THR A 105 -20.11 5.09 5.43
N VAL A 106 -20.16 4.10 4.54
CA VAL A 106 -21.30 3.89 3.64
C VAL A 106 -22.01 2.59 4.00
N VAL A 107 -23.32 2.57 3.77
CA VAL A 107 -24.20 1.42 4.05
C VAL A 107 -24.83 0.98 2.73
N SER A 108 -24.86 -0.33 2.47
CA SER A 108 -25.78 -0.94 1.51
C SER A 108 -26.78 -1.83 2.25
N ASP A 109 -28.03 -1.40 2.28
CA ASP A 109 -29.11 -2.19 2.86
C ASP A 109 -29.47 -3.40 1.96
N GLN A 110 -29.20 -3.31 0.65
CA GLN A 110 -29.43 -4.40 -0.32
C GLN A 110 -28.44 -5.56 -0.14
N ARG A 111 -27.19 -5.25 0.21
CA ARG A 111 -26.14 -6.26 0.46
C ARG A 111 -25.99 -6.62 1.93
N CYS A 112 -26.75 -5.97 2.82
CA CYS A 112 -26.53 -6.05 4.27
C CYS A 112 -25.06 -5.79 4.63
N GLU A 113 -24.53 -4.63 4.23
CA GLU A 113 -23.11 -4.32 4.31
C GLU A 113 -22.84 -2.89 4.82
N LEU A 114 -21.89 -2.77 5.74
CA LEU A 114 -21.23 -1.54 6.16
C LEU A 114 -19.82 -1.50 5.57
N ILE A 115 -19.43 -0.36 4.98
CA ILE A 115 -18.05 -0.15 4.53
C ILE A 115 -17.51 1.09 5.23
N ILE A 116 -16.46 0.88 6.02
CA ILE A 116 -15.82 1.91 6.84
C ILE A 116 -14.48 2.24 6.20
N VAL A 117 -14.33 3.50 5.80
CA VAL A 117 -13.23 3.95 4.96
C VAL A 117 -12.39 4.97 5.72
N PHE A 118 -11.07 4.78 5.71
CA PHE A 118 -10.11 5.69 6.35
C PHE A 118 -9.23 6.38 5.30
N ARG A 119 -9.03 7.68 5.46
CA ARG A 119 -8.12 8.46 4.61
C ARG A 119 -6.67 8.25 5.02
N GLY A 120 -5.78 8.19 4.02
CA GLY A 120 -4.35 8.32 4.27
C GLY A 120 -3.89 9.76 4.51
N THR A 121 -2.57 9.92 4.52
CA THR A 121 -1.88 11.19 4.81
C THR A 121 -2.08 12.21 3.68
N LYS A 122 -2.34 13.49 4.03
CA LYS A 122 -2.34 14.63 3.06
C LYS A 122 -0.98 15.34 2.97
N THR A 123 -0.11 15.12 3.96
CA THR A 123 1.24 15.70 4.09
C THR A 123 2.17 15.20 2.98
N LYS A 124 3.23 15.96 2.67
CA LYS A 124 4.27 15.58 1.71
C LYS A 124 4.85 14.22 2.10
N GLU A 125 4.82 13.26 1.18
CA GLU A 125 5.21 11.86 1.41
C GLU A 125 6.67 11.72 1.84
N GLN A 126 7.52 12.64 1.38
CA GLN A 126 8.90 12.72 1.84
C GLN A 126 9.00 12.97 3.35
N LEU A 127 8.20 13.90 3.90
CA LEU A 127 8.20 14.18 5.34
C LEU A 127 7.68 12.98 6.14
N PHE A 128 6.69 12.27 5.57
CA PHE A 128 6.19 11.04 6.17
C PHE A 128 7.28 9.97 6.24
N LEU A 129 8.02 9.74 5.15
CA LEU A 129 9.14 8.80 5.13
C LEU A 129 10.29 9.21 6.07
N GLU A 130 10.62 10.49 6.14
CA GLU A 130 11.66 11.03 7.04
C GLU A 130 11.32 10.79 8.52
N GLY A 131 10.04 10.90 8.90
CA GLY A 131 9.56 10.64 10.26
C GLY A 131 9.34 9.16 10.61
N TRP A 132 9.44 8.26 9.62
CA TRP A 132 8.89 6.92 9.74
C TRP A 132 9.74 5.93 10.53
N GLN A 133 11.05 6.13 10.69
CA GLN A 133 11.85 5.25 11.56
C GLN A 133 11.38 5.28 13.03
N SER A 134 10.82 6.43 13.45
CA SER A 134 10.19 6.60 14.76
C SER A 134 8.84 5.88 14.87
N LEU A 135 8.41 5.18 13.81
CA LEU A 135 7.14 4.49 13.71
C LEU A 135 7.22 2.98 13.96
N GLN A 136 8.28 2.50 14.60
CA GLN A 136 8.28 1.13 15.13
C GLN A 136 7.12 0.91 16.12
N PRO A 137 6.59 -0.31 16.22
CA PRO A 137 5.60 -0.66 17.24
C PRO A 137 6.15 -0.39 18.64
N GLY A 138 5.30 0.09 19.54
CA GLY A 138 5.74 0.40 20.90
C GLY A 138 4.67 0.78 21.90
N VAL A 139 3.39 0.66 21.52
CA VAL A 139 2.26 0.88 22.44
C VAL A 139 1.33 -0.31 22.33
N ASP A 140 0.89 -0.83 23.48
CA ASP A 140 -0.04 -1.94 23.54
C ASP A 140 -1.38 -1.59 22.88
N PHE A 141 -1.91 -2.53 22.11
CA PHE A 141 -3.22 -2.45 21.50
C PHE A 141 -4.13 -3.50 22.12
N ASP A 142 -4.91 -3.09 23.12
CA ASP A 142 -5.96 -3.90 23.75
C ASP A 142 -5.49 -5.31 24.18
N GLY A 143 -4.22 -5.43 24.59
CA GLY A 143 -3.58 -6.68 25.02
C GLY A 143 -3.32 -7.71 23.91
N ILE A 144 -3.44 -7.35 22.62
CA ILE A 144 -3.22 -8.28 21.50
C ILE A 144 -1.87 -8.06 20.79
N GLY A 145 -1.06 -7.11 21.24
CA GLY A 145 0.27 -6.85 20.69
C GLY A 145 0.61 -5.36 20.65
N MET A 146 1.83 -5.06 20.22
CA MET A 146 2.31 -3.69 20.12
C MET A 146 1.99 -3.13 18.74
N VAL A 147 1.47 -1.91 18.70
CA VAL A 147 1.22 -1.17 17.46
C VAL A 147 1.98 0.13 17.44
N ASN A 148 2.04 0.73 16.26
CA ASN A 148 2.59 2.05 16.09
C ASN A 148 1.79 3.13 16.85
N LYS A 149 2.49 3.97 17.62
CA LYS A 149 1.88 5.05 18.44
C LYS A 149 1.11 6.08 17.61
N TYR A 150 1.63 6.44 16.42
CA TYR A 150 1.00 7.44 15.57
C TYR A 150 -0.29 6.90 14.95
N PHE A 151 -0.29 5.66 14.43
CA PHE A 151 -1.52 5.03 13.91
C PHE A 151 -2.55 4.90 15.02
N LEU A 152 -2.15 4.45 16.21
CA LEU A 152 -3.07 4.32 17.34
C LEU A 152 -3.69 5.65 17.75
N ARG A 153 -2.90 6.74 17.79
CA ARG A 153 -3.41 8.08 18.08
C ARG A 153 -4.43 8.54 17.04
N ALA A 154 -4.07 8.46 15.75
CA ALA A 154 -4.95 8.84 14.65
C ALA A 154 -6.25 8.00 14.63
N PHE A 155 -6.12 6.70 14.87
CA PHE A 155 -7.23 5.77 14.99
C PHE A 155 -8.17 6.15 16.14
N ASN A 156 -7.64 6.38 17.34
CA ASN A 156 -8.45 6.74 18.51
C ASN A 156 -9.24 8.04 18.31
N THR A 157 -8.73 9.00 17.52
CA THR A 157 -9.47 10.21 17.15
C THR A 157 -10.72 9.91 16.32
N LEU A 158 -10.66 8.90 15.43
CA LEU A 158 -11.76 8.53 14.54
C LEU A 158 -12.68 7.45 15.12
N TRP A 159 -12.18 6.67 16.08
CA TRP A 159 -12.88 5.51 16.64
C TRP A 159 -14.29 5.79 17.17
N PRO A 160 -14.60 6.91 17.86
CA PRO A 160 -15.96 7.17 18.34
C PRO A 160 -17.03 7.14 17.25
N SER A 161 -16.78 7.77 16.09
CA SER A 161 -17.74 7.77 14.97
C SER A 161 -17.83 6.41 14.29
N VAL A 162 -16.71 5.68 14.23
CA VAL A 162 -16.68 4.32 13.70
C VAL A 162 -17.48 3.37 14.59
N LYS A 163 -17.29 3.46 15.91
CA LYS A 163 -18.00 2.67 16.91
C LYS A 163 -19.50 2.90 16.85
N GLU A 164 -19.93 4.15 16.72
CA GLU A 164 -21.35 4.50 16.54
C GLU A 164 -21.97 3.81 15.30
N ALA A 165 -21.25 3.76 14.18
CA ALA A 165 -21.72 3.07 12.97
C ALA A 165 -21.87 1.56 13.18
N LEU A 166 -20.92 0.97 13.91
CA LEU A 166 -20.88 -0.46 14.21
C LEU A 166 -21.97 -0.85 15.22
N GLU A 167 -22.27 0.00 16.20
CA GLU A 167 -23.27 -0.29 17.25
C GLU A 167 -24.71 0.03 16.82
N ASP A 168 -24.91 0.62 15.64
CA ASP A 168 -26.25 0.88 15.09
C ASP A 168 -27.05 -0.44 14.95
N PRO A 169 -28.16 -0.60 15.71
CA PRO A 169 -28.89 -1.86 15.78
C PRO A 169 -29.51 -2.27 14.43
N ARG A 170 -29.77 -1.31 13.55
CA ARG A 170 -30.31 -1.53 12.20
C ARG A 170 -29.35 -2.33 11.32
N HIS A 171 -28.05 -2.26 11.60
CA HIS A 171 -26.99 -2.90 10.82
C HIS A 171 -26.33 -4.07 11.58
N SER A 172 -26.90 -4.54 12.69
CA SER A 172 -26.32 -5.59 13.55
C SER A 172 -25.97 -6.89 12.82
N GLY A 173 -26.80 -7.28 11.86
CA GLY A 173 -26.59 -8.45 11.00
C GLY A 173 -25.72 -8.20 9.77
N TYR A 174 -25.21 -6.98 9.56
CA TYR A 174 -24.51 -6.63 8.33
C TYR A 174 -23.06 -7.13 8.37
N LYS A 175 -22.52 -7.46 7.20
CA LYS A 175 -21.07 -7.59 7.03
C LYS A 175 -20.42 -6.22 7.17
N VAL A 176 -19.20 -6.18 7.68
CA VAL A 176 -18.44 -4.96 7.87
C VAL A 176 -17.11 -5.08 7.13
N THR A 177 -16.93 -4.23 6.14
CA THR A 177 -15.70 -4.12 5.38
C THR A 177 -14.93 -2.88 5.81
N PHE A 178 -13.71 -3.08 6.27
CA PHE A 178 -12.78 -1.99 6.55
C PHE A 178 -11.87 -1.79 5.34
N THR A 179 -11.62 -0.54 4.97
CA THR A 179 -10.71 -0.23 3.87
C THR A 179 -10.00 1.11 4.03
N GLY A 180 -8.87 1.24 3.34
CA GLY A 180 -8.09 2.46 3.29
C GLY A 180 -6.82 2.29 2.49
N HIS A 181 -6.28 3.41 2.03
CA HIS A 181 -5.02 3.49 1.29
C HIS A 181 -3.94 4.14 2.16
N SER A 182 -2.69 3.67 2.05
CA SER A 182 -1.55 4.21 2.79
C SER A 182 -1.80 4.17 4.32
N LEU A 183 -1.61 5.28 5.05
CA LEU A 183 -1.99 5.42 6.46
C LEU A 183 -3.44 4.95 6.73
N GLY A 184 -4.38 5.18 5.81
CA GLY A 184 -5.76 4.74 5.95
C GLY A 184 -5.87 3.21 6.06
N GLY A 185 -5.00 2.46 5.38
CA GLY A 185 -4.93 1.00 5.51
C GLY A 185 -4.51 0.57 6.92
N ALA A 186 -3.55 1.28 7.53
CA ALA A 186 -3.16 1.01 8.92
C ALA A 186 -4.30 1.27 9.92
N LEU A 187 -5.03 2.38 9.75
CA LEU A 187 -6.18 2.70 10.61
C LEU A 187 -7.33 1.70 10.42
N ALA A 188 -7.59 1.26 9.18
CA ALA A 188 -8.57 0.24 8.87
C ALA A 188 -8.21 -1.12 9.53
N SER A 189 -6.94 -1.49 9.56
CA SER A 189 -6.47 -2.68 10.27
C SER A 189 -6.76 -2.61 11.77
N LEU A 190 -6.36 -1.51 12.44
CA LEU A 190 -6.65 -1.32 13.86
C LEU A 190 -8.16 -1.35 14.14
N ALA A 191 -8.97 -0.69 13.30
CA ALA A 191 -10.41 -0.68 13.44
C ALA A 191 -11.03 -2.07 13.30
N SER A 192 -10.59 -2.86 12.31
CA SER A 192 -11.08 -4.23 12.11
C SER A 192 -10.76 -5.14 13.29
N ALA A 193 -9.53 -5.09 13.82
CA ALA A 193 -9.14 -5.87 14.98
C ALA A 193 -9.91 -5.46 16.24
N ARG A 194 -10.00 -4.15 16.55
CA ARG A 194 -10.75 -3.67 17.72
C ARG A 194 -12.23 -4.03 17.65
N THR A 195 -12.83 -4.00 16.46
CA THR A 195 -14.23 -4.35 16.27
C THR A 195 -14.54 -5.78 16.74
N VAL A 196 -13.68 -6.74 16.40
CA VAL A 196 -13.85 -8.13 16.83
C VAL A 196 -13.38 -8.33 18.28
N LYS A 197 -12.24 -7.74 18.65
CA LYS A 197 -11.67 -7.85 20.00
C LYS A 197 -12.58 -7.29 21.09
N ALA A 198 -13.31 -6.21 20.81
CA ALA A 198 -14.29 -5.61 21.70
C ALA A 198 -15.70 -6.22 21.55
N GLU A 199 -15.83 -7.33 20.82
CA GLU A 199 -17.08 -8.09 20.63
C GLU A 199 -18.24 -7.26 20.03
N ILE A 200 -17.94 -6.19 19.29
CA ILE A 200 -18.94 -5.33 18.62
C ILE A 200 -19.53 -6.05 17.40
N ARG A 201 -18.68 -6.80 16.69
CA ARG A 201 -19.07 -7.71 15.61
C ARG A 201 -18.30 -9.02 15.75
N ARG A 202 -18.92 -10.11 15.28
CA ARG A 202 -18.24 -11.40 15.21
C ARG A 202 -17.19 -11.42 14.10
N SER A 203 -16.19 -12.28 14.25
CA SER A 203 -15.10 -12.45 13.27
C SER A 203 -15.61 -12.75 11.85
N ASP A 204 -16.65 -13.59 11.71
CA ASP A 204 -17.26 -13.96 10.42
C ASP A 204 -18.00 -12.81 9.71
N GLN A 205 -18.27 -11.72 10.43
CA GLN A 205 -18.89 -10.51 9.87
C GLN A 205 -17.86 -9.48 9.39
N VAL A 206 -16.58 -9.61 9.77
CA VAL A 206 -15.58 -8.57 9.55
C VAL A 206 -14.58 -9.00 8.48
N GLN A 207 -14.32 -8.09 7.53
CA GLN A 207 -13.26 -8.26 6.54
C GLN A 207 -12.47 -6.97 6.32
N LEU A 208 -11.25 -7.10 5.84
CA LEU A 208 -10.30 -6.02 5.61
C LEU A 208 -9.72 -6.09 4.21
N TYR A 209 -9.74 -4.96 3.50
CA TYR A 209 -9.05 -4.77 2.22
C TYR A 209 -8.29 -3.45 2.26
N THR A 210 -6.97 -3.51 2.15
CA THR A 210 -6.12 -2.31 2.19
C THR A 210 -5.26 -2.19 0.94
N PHE A 211 -4.79 -0.97 0.66
CA PHE A 211 -3.97 -0.65 -0.51
C PHE A 211 -2.71 0.09 -0.06
N GLY A 212 -1.53 -0.45 -0.36
CA GLY A 212 -0.26 0.15 0.07
C GLY A 212 -0.18 0.30 1.59
N GLN A 213 -0.72 -0.67 2.33
CA GLN A 213 -0.75 -0.63 3.79
C GLN A 213 0.65 -0.87 4.36
N PRO A 214 1.16 0.01 5.24
CA PRO A 214 2.40 -0.24 5.97
C PRO A 214 2.24 -1.30 7.07
N ARG A 215 3.35 -1.87 7.55
CA ARG A 215 3.34 -2.73 8.74
C ARG A 215 2.79 -1.95 9.95
N VAL A 216 1.76 -2.49 10.60
CA VAL A 216 0.96 -1.75 11.62
C VAL A 216 1.45 -1.98 13.04
N GLY A 217 1.90 -3.20 13.34
CA GLY A 217 2.28 -3.63 14.67
C GLY A 217 3.39 -4.67 14.64
N ASN A 218 3.64 -5.29 15.79
CA ASN A 218 4.60 -6.37 15.92
C ASN A 218 3.99 -7.73 15.51
N ALA A 219 4.82 -8.79 15.54
CA ALA A 219 4.37 -10.14 15.23
C ALA A 219 3.19 -10.61 16.10
N ASP A 220 3.16 -10.26 17.40
CA ASP A 220 2.03 -10.60 18.28
C ASP A 220 0.72 -9.99 17.78
N PHE A 221 0.73 -8.68 17.48
CA PHE A 221 -0.42 -7.99 16.90
C PHE A 221 -0.81 -8.62 15.57
N ALA A 222 0.17 -8.97 14.74
CA ALA A 222 -0.09 -9.51 13.42
C ALA A 222 -0.80 -10.86 13.46
N PHE A 223 -0.30 -11.80 14.26
CA PHE A 223 -0.93 -13.10 14.41
C PHE A 223 -2.26 -13.03 15.17
N ALA A 224 -2.40 -12.12 16.12
CA ALA A 224 -3.69 -11.87 16.76
C ALA A 224 -4.71 -11.27 15.78
N HIS A 225 -4.29 -10.36 14.89
CA HIS A 225 -5.13 -9.81 13.82
C HIS A 225 -5.62 -10.91 12.88
N ASP A 226 -4.73 -11.79 12.40
CA ASP A 226 -5.10 -12.92 11.53
C ASP A 226 -6.20 -13.80 12.16
N ASN A 227 -6.11 -14.04 13.48
CA ASN A 227 -7.10 -14.84 14.20
C ASN A 227 -8.43 -14.10 14.37
N LEU A 228 -8.40 -12.79 14.57
CA LEU A 228 -9.59 -11.96 14.76
C LEU A 228 -10.30 -11.67 13.42
N VAL A 229 -9.55 -11.47 12.34
CA VAL A 229 -10.02 -11.02 11.03
C VAL A 229 -9.41 -11.88 9.92
N PRO A 230 -9.85 -13.13 9.76
CA PRO A 230 -9.25 -14.08 8.81
C PRO A 230 -9.44 -13.68 7.35
N THR A 231 -10.48 -12.89 7.04
CA THR A 231 -10.69 -12.32 5.69
C THR A 231 -10.01 -10.96 5.59
N SER A 232 -8.68 -10.97 5.45
CA SER A 232 -7.83 -9.77 5.45
C SER A 232 -6.85 -9.80 4.28
N PHE A 233 -6.94 -8.81 3.40
CA PHE A 233 -6.14 -8.71 2.17
C PHE A 233 -5.38 -7.37 2.10
N ARG A 234 -4.07 -7.45 1.88
CA ARG A 234 -3.19 -6.30 1.63
C ARG A 234 -2.82 -6.26 0.15
N VAL A 235 -3.35 -5.29 -0.58
CA VAL A 235 -3.06 -5.14 -2.01
C VAL A 235 -1.82 -4.27 -2.19
N VAL A 236 -0.82 -4.78 -2.92
CA VAL A 236 0.48 -4.13 -3.13
C VAL A 236 0.78 -4.02 -4.62
N HIS A 237 1.14 -2.82 -5.05
CA HIS A 237 1.45 -2.51 -6.45
C HIS A 237 2.96 -2.40 -6.68
N ARG A 238 3.50 -3.25 -7.56
CA ARG A 238 4.89 -3.20 -8.05
C ARG A 238 5.90 -2.99 -6.92
N MET A 239 6.64 -1.88 -6.94
CA MET A 239 7.66 -1.51 -5.96
C MET A 239 7.16 -0.40 -5.04
N ASP A 240 5.89 -0.44 -4.64
CA ASP A 240 5.38 0.40 -3.57
C ASP A 240 6.20 0.14 -2.29
N ILE A 241 6.96 1.15 -1.85
CA ILE A 241 7.82 1.06 -0.67
C ILE A 241 7.07 1.09 0.65
N VAL A 242 5.83 1.61 0.67
CA VAL A 242 5.11 1.86 1.93
C VAL A 242 4.74 0.56 2.65
N PRO A 243 4.30 -0.53 1.99
CA PRO A 243 4.16 -1.83 2.63
C PRO A 243 5.41 -2.34 3.31
N HIS A 244 6.60 -2.02 2.81
CA HIS A 244 7.85 -2.47 3.41
C HIS A 244 8.30 -1.59 4.59
N MET A 245 7.45 -0.69 5.07
CA MET A 245 7.73 0.26 6.14
C MET A 245 6.78 0.04 7.33
N PRO A 246 7.26 0.11 8.60
CA PRO A 246 8.67 0.23 8.99
C PRO A 246 9.42 -1.06 8.66
N ALA A 247 10.76 -0.99 8.65
CA ALA A 247 11.58 -2.19 8.49
C ALA A 247 11.22 -3.23 9.57
N CYS A 248 10.99 -4.46 9.14
CA CYS A 248 10.95 -5.61 10.03
C CYS A 248 12.36 -5.96 10.53
N ASP A 249 12.44 -6.82 11.54
CA ASP A 249 13.71 -7.49 11.84
C ASP A 249 14.02 -8.49 10.73
N LYS A 250 15.29 -8.69 10.41
CA LYS A 250 15.70 -9.56 9.30
C LYS A 250 16.38 -10.81 9.85
N THR A 251 16.06 -11.99 9.32
CA THR A 251 16.72 -13.23 9.77
C THR A 251 18.17 -13.32 9.28
N ASP A 252 19.09 -13.70 10.15
CA ASP A 252 20.50 -13.85 9.79
C ASP A 252 20.84 -15.19 9.11
N ASN A 253 19.97 -16.20 9.23
CA ASN A 253 20.27 -17.60 8.89
C ASN A 253 19.30 -18.24 7.89
N TRP A 254 18.88 -17.51 6.84
CA TRP A 254 18.00 -18.09 5.81
C TRP A 254 18.78 -18.92 4.77
N PRO A 255 18.43 -20.20 4.53
CA PRO A 255 19.04 -20.99 3.46
C PRO A 255 18.59 -20.44 2.10
N GLY A 256 19.47 -19.69 1.43
CA GLY A 256 19.18 -19.09 0.13
C GLY A 256 19.56 -17.63 -0.03
N VAL A 257 20.31 -17.03 0.91
CA VAL A 257 20.92 -15.70 0.70
C VAL A 257 21.71 -15.72 -0.61
N ARG A 258 21.24 -14.98 -1.60
CA ARG A 258 21.92 -14.90 -2.90
C ARG A 258 23.25 -14.14 -2.70
N PRO A 259 24.37 -14.61 -3.29
CA PRO A 259 25.61 -13.84 -3.25
C PRO A 259 25.37 -12.44 -3.84
N ASN A 260 25.62 -11.38 -3.06
CA ASN A 260 25.40 -9.97 -3.39
C ASN A 260 23.94 -9.47 -3.34
N ASP A 261 23.03 -10.18 -2.66
CA ASP A 261 21.68 -9.70 -2.34
C ASP A 261 21.59 -9.45 -0.82
N ASP A 262 21.47 -8.19 -0.44
CA ASP A 262 21.36 -7.73 0.95
C ASP A 262 19.99 -8.09 1.55
N SER A 263 19.00 -8.43 0.72
CA SER A 263 17.63 -8.69 1.16
C SER A 263 17.53 -10.01 1.91
N LYS A 264 16.88 -9.93 3.07
CA LYS A 264 16.65 -11.06 3.98
C LYS A 264 15.15 -11.12 4.31
N PRO A 265 14.60 -12.32 4.58
CA PRO A 265 13.24 -12.45 5.08
C PRO A 265 13.05 -11.77 6.43
N CYS A 266 11.82 -11.35 6.73
CA CYS A 266 11.47 -10.83 8.04
C CYS A 266 11.50 -11.94 9.11
N ASP A 267 12.11 -11.67 10.26
CA ASP A 267 12.11 -12.59 11.39
C ASP A 267 10.84 -12.43 12.24
N ARG A 268 10.01 -13.48 12.27
CA ARG A 268 8.80 -13.55 13.11
C ARG A 268 9.09 -13.47 14.61
N HIS A 269 10.33 -13.74 15.02
CA HIS A 269 10.78 -13.71 16.42
C HIS A 269 11.42 -12.37 16.81
N GLY A 270 11.52 -11.41 15.88
CA GLY A 270 12.03 -10.06 16.12
C GLY A 270 11.16 -9.30 17.14
N LYS A 271 11.55 -9.34 18.42
CA LYS A 271 10.74 -8.78 19.51
C LYS A 271 10.52 -7.27 19.33
N GLY A 272 9.26 -6.87 19.29
CA GLY A 272 8.85 -5.46 19.17
C GLY A 272 9.13 -4.82 17.82
N LYS A 273 9.51 -5.61 16.80
CA LYS A 273 9.75 -5.13 15.44
C LYS A 273 8.49 -5.25 14.60
N ALA A 274 8.36 -4.35 13.62
CA ALA A 274 7.24 -4.32 12.72
C ALA A 274 7.08 -5.66 11.95
N TYR A 275 5.84 -6.12 11.82
CA TYR A 275 5.46 -7.35 11.11
C TYR A 275 4.08 -7.20 10.48
N HIS A 276 3.87 -7.81 9.32
CA HIS A 276 2.63 -7.79 8.57
C HIS A 276 1.61 -8.82 9.05
N HIS A 277 0.34 -8.52 8.78
CA HIS A 277 -0.82 -9.36 9.08
C HIS A 277 -1.75 -9.42 7.86
N GLY A 278 -2.52 -10.48 7.70
CA GLY A 278 -3.37 -10.74 6.53
C GLY A 278 -2.60 -11.35 5.35
N THR A 279 -3.30 -11.61 4.26
CA THR A 279 -2.70 -12.13 3.03
C THR A 279 -2.30 -10.99 2.11
N GLU A 280 -1.06 -10.99 1.61
CA GLU A 280 -0.68 -10.06 0.54
C GLU A 280 -1.20 -10.52 -0.81
N ILE A 281 -1.69 -9.55 -1.59
CA ILE A 281 -2.05 -9.68 -2.99
C ILE A 281 -1.14 -8.75 -3.79
N TRP A 282 -0.11 -9.32 -4.40
CA TRP A 282 0.95 -8.54 -5.06
C TRP A 282 0.78 -8.51 -6.58
N TYR A 283 0.86 -7.30 -7.14
CA TYR A 283 0.78 -7.02 -8.57
C TYR A 283 2.16 -6.55 -9.08
N PRO A 284 3.08 -7.47 -9.44
CA PRO A 284 4.47 -7.12 -9.73
C PRO A 284 4.67 -6.38 -11.07
N TYR A 285 3.75 -6.55 -12.03
CA TYR A 285 3.91 -6.03 -13.39
C TYR A 285 3.02 -4.82 -13.70
N GLY A 286 2.05 -4.52 -12.84
CA GLY A 286 1.03 -3.50 -13.07
C GLY A 286 -0.34 -3.97 -12.60
N MET A 287 -1.34 -3.09 -12.68
CA MET A 287 -2.72 -3.36 -12.28
C MET A 287 -3.74 -2.98 -13.36
N LYS A 288 -3.33 -3.04 -14.64
CA LYS A 288 -4.26 -2.88 -15.76
C LYS A 288 -5.19 -4.09 -15.83
N VAL A 289 -6.29 -3.94 -16.56
CA VAL A 289 -7.22 -5.04 -16.80
C VAL A 289 -6.47 -6.20 -17.45
N GLY A 290 -6.47 -7.36 -16.78
CA GLY A 290 -5.80 -8.57 -17.24
C GLY A 290 -4.38 -8.76 -16.72
N ASP A 291 -3.78 -7.77 -16.04
CA ASP A 291 -2.48 -7.96 -15.39
C ASP A 291 -2.61 -9.00 -14.25
N PRO A 292 -1.65 -9.95 -14.14
CA PRO A 292 -1.72 -10.99 -13.13
C PRO A 292 -1.33 -10.47 -11.75
N PHE A 293 -1.91 -11.08 -10.72
CA PHE A 293 -1.49 -10.94 -9.33
C PHE A 293 -1.08 -12.27 -8.70
N TYR A 294 -0.41 -12.18 -7.56
CA TYR A 294 0.04 -13.30 -6.75
C TYR A 294 -0.63 -13.22 -5.39
N GLU A 295 -1.18 -14.34 -4.92
CA GLU A 295 -1.58 -14.51 -3.53
C GLU A 295 -0.35 -15.03 -2.77
N CYS A 296 0.16 -14.21 -1.87
CA CYS A 296 1.44 -14.42 -1.22
C CYS A 296 1.23 -15.27 0.04
N LEU A 297 1.26 -16.59 -0.18
CA LEU A 297 0.97 -17.64 0.79
C LEU A 297 2.23 -18.43 1.23
N GLY A 298 3.40 -17.98 0.78
CA GLY A 298 4.69 -18.56 1.15
C GLY A 298 5.16 -18.14 2.54
N GLU A 299 6.46 -18.34 2.77
CA GLU A 299 7.10 -18.11 4.05
C GLU A 299 8.10 -16.94 4.00
N PRO A 300 8.32 -16.24 5.13
CA PRO A 300 7.57 -16.34 6.39
C PRO A 300 6.10 -15.94 6.24
N LYS A 301 5.18 -16.60 6.95
CA LYS A 301 3.75 -16.25 6.90
C LYS A 301 3.55 -14.74 7.10
N ASN A 302 2.73 -14.13 6.25
CA ASN A 302 2.45 -12.69 6.16
C ASN A 302 3.58 -11.81 5.62
N GLU A 303 4.79 -12.34 5.46
CA GLU A 303 5.98 -11.64 4.94
C GLU A 303 6.66 -12.51 3.85
N ASP A 304 5.87 -13.08 2.94
CA ASP A 304 6.29 -14.07 1.95
C ASP A 304 7.47 -13.56 1.12
N PHE A 305 8.65 -14.15 1.34
CA PHE A 305 9.89 -13.71 0.71
C PHE A 305 9.98 -14.12 -0.77
N THR A 306 8.96 -14.78 -1.32
CA THR A 306 8.84 -15.01 -2.77
C THR A 306 7.99 -13.94 -3.47
N CYS A 307 7.38 -13.05 -2.68
CA CYS A 307 6.56 -11.92 -3.14
C CYS A 307 7.29 -10.58 -2.99
N SER A 308 6.57 -9.51 -2.67
CA SER A 308 7.10 -8.14 -2.65
C SER A 308 8.17 -7.97 -1.57
N ASP A 309 8.16 -8.76 -0.49
CA ASP A 309 9.18 -8.67 0.57
C ASP A 309 10.58 -9.13 0.14
N SER A 310 10.70 -9.69 -1.08
CA SER A 310 12.00 -9.93 -1.73
C SER A 310 12.62 -8.67 -2.34
N LEU A 311 11.85 -7.59 -2.50
CA LEU A 311 12.31 -6.36 -3.14
C LEU A 311 13.37 -5.66 -2.29
N SER A 312 14.25 -4.92 -2.96
CA SER A 312 15.24 -4.06 -2.33
C SER A 312 15.13 -2.64 -2.87
N PHE A 313 15.28 -1.65 -2.00
CA PHE A 313 14.97 -0.27 -2.34
C PHE A 313 16.24 0.60 -2.39
N GLU A 314 16.57 1.12 -3.57
CA GLU A 314 17.64 2.12 -3.73
C GLU A 314 17.17 3.57 -3.45
N VAL A 315 17.89 4.31 -2.60
CA VAL A 315 17.56 5.71 -2.23
C VAL A 315 17.41 6.64 -3.44
N SER A 316 18.26 6.45 -4.45
CA SER A 316 18.23 7.25 -5.69
C SER A 316 16.91 7.13 -6.45
N LYS A 317 16.18 6.02 -6.28
CA LYS A 317 14.94 5.68 -7.00
C LYS A 317 13.66 5.99 -6.21
N TYR A 318 13.75 6.68 -5.07
CA TYR A 318 12.62 6.92 -4.16
C TYR A 318 11.36 7.49 -4.86
N LYS A 319 11.53 8.38 -5.85
CA LYS A 319 10.40 8.97 -6.59
C LYS A 319 9.58 7.92 -7.34
N THR A 320 10.23 6.88 -7.85
CA THR A 320 9.57 5.77 -8.55
C THR A 320 8.73 4.96 -7.58
N TYR A 321 9.27 4.61 -6.42
CA TYR A 321 8.53 3.83 -5.41
C TYR A 321 7.32 4.59 -4.86
N ILE A 322 7.47 5.91 -4.64
CA ILE A 322 6.34 6.76 -4.25
C ILE A 322 5.34 6.94 -5.39
N SER A 323 5.79 6.91 -6.64
CA SER A 323 4.88 6.86 -7.78
C SER A 323 4.07 5.57 -7.74
N ASP A 324 4.69 4.40 -7.59
CA ASP A 324 3.98 3.12 -7.47
C ASP A 324 3.00 3.13 -6.28
N HIS A 325 3.39 3.69 -5.13
CA HIS A 325 2.50 3.90 -3.97
C HIS A 325 1.25 4.73 -4.29
N ARG A 326 1.36 5.70 -5.19
CA ARG A 326 0.23 6.59 -5.52
C ARG A 326 -0.62 6.07 -6.66
N HIS A 327 -0.29 4.93 -7.25
CA HIS A 327 -0.99 4.38 -8.41
C HIS A 327 -1.50 2.99 -8.11
N TYR A 328 -2.81 2.79 -8.17
CA TYR A 328 -3.44 1.48 -8.00
C TYR A 328 -4.57 1.34 -9.00
N PHE A 329 -4.72 0.16 -9.60
CA PHE A 329 -5.70 -0.13 -10.67
C PHE A 329 -5.76 0.96 -11.75
N ASP A 330 -4.60 1.42 -12.21
CA ASP A 330 -4.45 2.42 -13.29
C ASP A 330 -4.97 3.84 -12.94
N HIS A 331 -5.12 4.13 -11.64
CA HIS A 331 -5.56 5.42 -11.11
C HIS A 331 -4.54 6.05 -10.17
N LYS A 332 -4.37 7.38 -10.26
CA LYS A 332 -3.63 8.15 -9.24
C LYS A 332 -4.51 8.36 -8.02
N VAL A 333 -4.38 7.50 -7.02
CA VAL A 333 -5.35 7.33 -5.92
C VAL A 333 -5.87 8.66 -5.34
N PRO A 334 -5.02 9.62 -4.90
CA PRO A 334 -5.54 10.87 -4.32
C PRO A 334 -6.29 11.74 -5.33
N ARG A 335 -5.84 11.77 -6.59
CA ARG A 335 -6.41 12.62 -7.64
C ARG A 335 -7.69 12.02 -8.21
N PHE A 336 -7.70 10.71 -8.42
CA PHE A 336 -8.87 9.94 -8.80
C PHE A 336 -10.05 10.21 -7.84
N GLY A 337 -9.80 10.18 -6.52
CA GLY A 337 -10.80 10.52 -5.51
C GLY A 337 -11.28 11.98 -5.58
N LYS A 338 -10.37 12.94 -5.72
CA LYS A 338 -10.70 14.37 -5.87
C LYS A 338 -11.55 14.64 -7.12
N LEU A 339 -11.38 13.84 -8.17
CA LEU A 339 -12.13 13.97 -9.43
C LEU A 339 -13.49 13.24 -9.42
N GLY A 340 -13.90 12.68 -8.28
CA GLY A 340 -15.18 11.97 -8.11
C GLY A 340 -15.12 10.52 -8.61
N CYS A 341 -13.93 9.93 -8.59
CA CYS A 341 -13.63 8.58 -9.04
C CYS A 341 -14.16 8.27 -10.44
N ASP A 342 -14.10 9.25 -11.34
CA ASP A 342 -14.62 9.14 -12.70
C ASP A 342 -13.52 8.67 -13.67
N PRO A 343 -13.58 7.44 -14.20
CA PRO A 343 -12.59 6.94 -15.15
C PRO A 343 -12.49 7.79 -16.42
N ALA A 344 -13.56 8.51 -16.79
CA ALA A 344 -13.54 9.40 -17.94
C ALA A 344 -12.60 10.61 -17.74
N LYS A 345 -12.23 10.91 -16.48
CA LYS A 345 -11.32 12.01 -16.13
C LYS A 345 -9.86 11.57 -16.00
N LYS A 346 -9.50 10.38 -16.48
CA LYS A 346 -8.13 9.86 -16.41
C LYS A 346 -7.09 10.82 -17.02
N ALA A 347 -7.40 11.46 -18.13
CA ALA A 347 -6.51 12.48 -18.72
C ALA A 347 -6.22 13.65 -17.76
N LEU A 348 -7.21 14.06 -16.95
CA LEU A 348 -7.03 15.09 -15.93
C LEU A 348 -6.18 14.56 -14.76
N GLU A 349 -6.21 13.26 -14.45
CA GLU A 349 -5.29 12.66 -13.47
C GLU A 349 -3.82 12.79 -13.92
N GLU A 350 -3.57 12.65 -15.20
CA GLU A 350 -2.23 12.66 -15.80
C GLU A 350 -1.67 14.09 -15.96
N ALA A 351 -2.54 15.08 -16.23
CA ALA A 351 -2.18 16.46 -16.55
C ALA A 351 -1.43 17.25 -15.45
N GLU A 352 -1.51 16.87 -14.16
CA GLU A 352 -0.82 17.57 -13.05
C GLU A 352 0.71 17.56 -13.16
N LYS A 353 1.29 16.71 -14.01
CA LYS A 353 2.74 16.69 -14.25
C LYS A 353 3.27 18.02 -14.84
N LEU A 354 2.42 18.80 -15.52
CA LEU A 354 2.81 20.03 -16.21
C LEU A 354 2.79 21.31 -15.33
N GLU A 355 1.99 21.36 -14.27
CA GLU A 355 1.84 22.59 -13.46
C GLU A 355 2.94 22.77 -12.40
N LEU A 356 3.61 21.68 -12.00
CA LEU A 356 4.71 21.72 -11.04
C LEU A 356 6.06 22.10 -11.66
N GLU A 357 6.20 22.08 -12.98
CA GLU A 357 7.42 22.49 -13.69
C GLU A 357 7.43 23.99 -14.05
N THR A 358 6.28 24.66 -14.05
CA THR A 358 6.17 26.08 -14.44
C THR A 358 6.29 27.09 -13.28
N ASN A 359 6.16 26.66 -12.02
CA ASN A 359 6.23 27.57 -10.86
C ASN A 359 7.59 27.60 -10.14
N GLY A 360 8.65 27.08 -10.79
CA GLY A 360 10.00 26.99 -10.23
C GLY A 360 10.97 28.07 -10.71
N SER A 361 10.56 29.35 -10.78
CA SER A 361 11.51 30.44 -11.08
C SER A 361 11.20 31.72 -10.30
N GLU A 362 11.78 31.84 -9.10
CA GLU A 362 12.22 33.14 -8.58
C GLU A 362 13.37 32.95 -7.56
N PRO A 363 14.50 33.67 -7.69
CA PRO A 363 15.65 33.48 -6.83
C PRO A 363 15.61 34.43 -5.62
N THR A 364 15.68 33.90 -4.40
CA THR A 364 16.00 34.71 -3.22
C THR A 364 17.39 34.35 -2.67
N LYS A 365 18.21 35.41 -2.53
CA LYS A 365 19.59 35.43 -2.05
C LYS A 365 19.66 35.38 -0.51
N LYS A 366 20.81 34.86 -0.04
CA LYS A 366 21.40 34.89 1.34
C LYS A 366 20.82 33.80 2.28
N SER A 367 21.60 33.11 3.11
CA SER A 367 22.97 33.28 3.62
C SER A 367 23.57 31.92 4.00
N GLY A 368 24.91 31.84 3.99
CA GLY A 368 25.69 30.63 4.23
C GLY A 368 25.58 30.02 5.63
N GLY A 369 26.00 28.75 5.70
CA GLY A 369 26.21 28.01 6.95
C GLY A 369 25.42 26.70 7.05
N PHE A 370 25.44 25.80 6.05
CA PHE A 370 24.73 24.52 6.17
C PHE A 370 25.33 23.33 5.38
N PHE A 371 26.65 23.29 5.15
CA PHE A 371 27.26 22.22 4.33
C PHE A 371 27.90 21.05 5.09
N SER A 372 27.93 21.02 6.43
CA SER A 372 28.52 19.89 7.17
C SER A 372 27.51 18.81 7.61
N ASN A 373 26.20 19.11 7.63
CA ASN A 373 25.17 18.19 8.13
C ASN A 373 24.46 17.34 7.06
N LEU A 374 24.77 17.52 5.77
CA LEU A 374 24.10 16.82 4.67
C LEU A 374 24.76 15.46 4.35
N LEU A 375 26.09 15.36 4.43
CA LEU A 375 26.84 14.13 4.12
C LEU A 375 26.64 13.00 5.14
N GLY A 376 26.46 13.33 6.43
CA GLY A 376 26.14 12.34 7.46
C GLY A 376 24.72 11.78 7.33
N LYS A 377 23.76 12.60 6.88
CA LYS A 377 22.35 12.24 6.73
C LYS A 377 22.08 11.38 5.50
N VAL A 378 22.78 11.62 4.39
CA VAL A 378 22.71 10.76 3.18
C VAL A 378 23.29 9.37 3.44
N LYS A 379 24.33 9.24 4.27
CA LYS A 379 24.86 7.93 4.68
C LYS A 379 23.91 7.15 5.60
N SER A 380 23.21 7.83 6.50
CA SER A 380 22.18 7.22 7.36
C SER A 380 20.98 6.72 6.57
N LEU A 381 20.41 7.54 5.67
CA LEU A 381 19.34 7.10 4.75
C LEU A 381 19.82 6.01 3.77
N GLY A 382 21.05 6.12 3.27
CA GLY A 382 21.67 5.14 2.36
C GLY A 382 21.88 3.77 2.98
N LYS A 383 22.17 3.71 4.30
CA LYS A 383 22.25 2.46 5.05
C LYS A 383 20.87 1.90 5.38
N LEU A 384 19.88 2.77 5.61
CA LEU A 384 18.50 2.38 5.95
C LEU A 384 17.77 1.69 4.79
N MET A 385 17.90 2.22 3.57
CA MET A 385 17.19 1.65 2.41
C MET A 385 17.79 0.33 1.91
N ARG A 386 19.04 0.02 2.31
CA ARG A 386 19.61 -1.33 2.15
C ARG A 386 19.08 -2.35 3.16
N ILE A 387 18.39 -1.90 4.21
CA ILE A 387 17.82 -2.76 5.28
C ILE A 387 16.33 -3.05 5.04
N LEU A 388 15.67 -2.25 4.19
CA LEU A 388 14.31 -2.49 3.72
C LEU A 388 14.36 -3.50 2.59
#